data_AF-A0A2N9FYS8-F1
#
_entry.id   AF-A0A2N9FYS8-F1
#
_cell.length_a   1.000
_cell.length_b   1.000
_cell.length_c   1.000
_cell.angle_alpha   90.00
_cell.angle_beta   90.00
_cell.angle_gamma   90.00
#
_symmetry.space_group_name_H-M   'P 1'
#
loop_
_entity.id
_entity.type
_entity.pdbx_description
1 polymer ?
#
loop_
_entity_poly.entity_id
_entity_poly.type
_entity_poly.pdbx_seq_one_letter_code
_entity_poly.pdbx_strand_id
1 'polypeptide(L)'
;MMSFSQSPMSMPFLAYKSYSLTSTHAIPNGRSTPILTTANNHYHYYYNNNSTRTSGRTYNIVCCQNKENAGSYGSLSAVPTQSNGITSTDMVVESGTRTIPTTTTTIPLMKPCDGIGIVSYLKGKNYLITGATGFLAKAFVEKMLRTVPDVGKIFLLIKANDKEAAIDRLKNEILASELFKCLEQTHGESFKAFMMRKLVPVAGNVCESNLGMDPYTANEIANEVDVIINSAANTTFDERYDVALNTNTRGPSRLLGFAKKCKKLSLFLHVSTAYVNGERQGVIMEKPFHMGQTIAGESSTSKTLPILSIPVLDIIDEIKLASDLKLSVHENEVAQKMKELGLQRAKMFGWQNTYVFTKAMGEMLVNSVRGDIPVVIIRPTIIESTHKEPFPGWIQGNRMLDPWIISYGKGRLPGFLGDPKAIVDVVPLDMVVNASIAAIAKHGIAAKPELNVYHVGSSTINPLVLNDVFKFSCDHFTCSPLMDSKGENIDITGMKFFSSMDNFSSYISDEITQRSGVMDAPISDSKLRGKLEMKCKKEVELLVHMAKLYEPYMFYRGW
;
A
#
# COMPACT_ATOMS: atom_id res chain seq x y z
N MET A 1 -11.52 34.17 -3.87
CA MET A 1 -11.20 33.13 -4.88
C MET A 1 -11.05 31.81 -4.16
N MET A 2 -12.07 30.95 -4.26
CA MET A 2 -12.24 29.74 -3.44
C MET A 2 -11.37 28.59 -3.96
N SER A 3 -10.56 27.97 -3.09
CA SER A 3 -9.72 26.82 -3.40
C SER A 3 -10.44 25.50 -3.07
N PHE A 4 -10.62 24.65 -4.08
CA PHE A 4 -11.16 23.30 -3.92
C PHE A 4 -10.02 22.33 -3.60
N SER A 5 -10.09 21.69 -2.41
CA SER A 5 -9.26 20.53 -2.07
C SER A 5 -9.87 19.27 -2.69
N GLN A 6 -9.33 18.79 -3.81
CA GLN A 6 -9.74 17.52 -4.42
C GLN A 6 -8.95 16.34 -3.82
N SER A 7 -9.70 15.37 -3.26
CA SER A 7 -9.25 14.01 -2.97
C SER A 7 -8.88 13.27 -4.26
N PRO A 8 -7.96 12.27 -4.22
CA PRO A 8 -7.80 11.34 -5.34
C PRO A 8 -9.12 10.61 -5.57
N MET A 9 -9.49 10.42 -6.85
CA MET A 9 -10.82 9.98 -7.32
C MET A 9 -11.45 8.88 -6.44
N SER A 10 -12.30 9.32 -5.52
CA SER A 10 -13.41 8.53 -5.00
C SER A 10 -14.47 8.46 -6.09
N MET A 11 -15.02 7.27 -6.35
CA MET A 11 -16.23 7.10 -7.15
C MET A 11 -17.26 8.19 -6.80
N PRO A 12 -17.94 8.83 -7.78
CA PRO A 12 -19.01 9.77 -7.47
C PRO A 12 -20.24 8.97 -7.04
N PHE A 13 -20.28 8.53 -5.79
CA PHE A 13 -21.52 8.15 -5.13
C PHE A 13 -22.02 9.35 -4.34
N LEU A 14 -23.31 9.64 -4.53
CA LEU A 14 -24.11 10.61 -3.79
C LEU A 14 -23.72 10.64 -2.31
N ALA A 15 -23.68 11.84 -1.73
CA ALA A 15 -23.41 12.06 -0.32
C ALA A 15 -24.28 11.14 0.56
N TYR A 16 -23.64 10.31 1.40
CA TYR A 16 -24.33 9.55 2.44
C TYR A 16 -23.80 9.94 3.81
N LYS A 17 -24.73 10.29 4.69
CA LYS A 17 -24.52 10.48 6.13
C LYS A 17 -23.89 9.21 6.73
N SER A 18 -22.92 9.39 7.60
CA SER A 18 -22.41 8.36 8.50
C SER A 18 -23.57 7.80 9.33
N TYR A 19 -23.92 6.53 9.12
CA TYR A 19 -24.74 5.79 10.06
C TYR A 19 -23.81 5.16 11.10
N SER A 20 -23.87 5.66 12.34
CA SER A 20 -23.39 4.88 13.48
C SER A 20 -24.42 3.78 13.75
N LEU A 21 -23.97 2.54 13.86
CA LEU A 21 -24.79 1.47 14.43
C LEU A 21 -24.91 1.74 15.94
N THR A 22 -26.00 2.40 16.33
CA THR A 22 -26.51 2.41 17.70
C THR A 22 -27.89 1.74 17.69
N SER A 23 -27.99 0.53 18.22
CA SER A 23 -29.21 0.10 18.89
C SER A 23 -28.90 -0.92 19.98
N THR A 24 -29.02 -0.44 21.21
CA THR A 24 -29.28 -1.24 22.41
C THR A 24 -30.80 -1.29 22.59
N HIS A 25 -31.38 -2.49 22.60
CA HIS A 25 -32.71 -2.70 23.16
C HIS A 25 -32.69 -3.87 24.13
N ALA A 26 -33.04 -3.53 25.37
CA ALA A 26 -33.24 -4.44 26.49
C ALA A 26 -34.66 -5.03 26.45
N ILE A 27 -34.80 -6.28 26.88
CA ILE A 27 -36.07 -6.85 27.31
C ILE A 27 -35.98 -7.15 28.82
N PRO A 28 -36.96 -6.73 29.64
CA PRO A 28 -37.00 -6.97 31.08
C PRO A 28 -37.73 -8.28 31.42
N ASN A 29 -37.18 -9.08 32.34
CA ASN A 29 -37.89 -9.62 33.52
C ASN A 29 -37.09 -10.74 34.22
N GLY A 30 -36.32 -10.32 35.23
CA GLY A 30 -36.48 -10.78 36.60
C GLY A 30 -36.27 -12.27 36.92
N ARG A 31 -35.01 -12.64 37.18
CA ARG A 31 -34.58 -13.27 38.44
C ARG A 31 -33.11 -12.90 38.69
N SER A 32 -32.86 -12.31 39.85
CA SER A 32 -31.58 -11.72 40.25
C SER A 32 -30.88 -12.54 41.32
N THR A 33 -29.58 -12.82 41.12
CA THR A 33 -28.49 -12.84 42.13
C THR A 33 -27.13 -12.95 41.39
N PRO A 34 -26.02 -12.46 41.95
CA PRO A 34 -24.97 -11.77 41.20
C PRO A 34 -23.94 -12.73 40.60
N ILE A 35 -23.48 -12.49 39.36
CA ILE A 35 -22.35 -13.21 38.78
C ILE A 35 -21.42 -12.23 38.07
N LEU A 36 -20.17 -12.17 38.57
CA LEU A 36 -19.02 -11.63 37.85
C LEU A 36 -18.81 -12.44 36.57
N THR A 37 -18.87 -11.81 35.41
CA THR A 37 -18.47 -12.43 34.14
C THR A 37 -17.16 -11.84 33.66
N THR A 38 -16.06 -12.60 33.83
CA THR A 38 -14.88 -12.56 32.95
C THR A 38 -14.20 -13.93 32.86
N ALA A 39 -13.58 -14.12 31.69
CA ALA A 39 -12.40 -14.96 31.39
C ALA A 39 -12.57 -16.47 31.12
N ASN A 40 -12.29 -16.80 29.85
CA ASN A 40 -11.72 -18.03 29.28
C ASN A 40 -12.63 -19.19 28.80
N ASN A 41 -12.65 -19.27 27.45
CA ASN A 41 -12.52 -20.44 26.56
C ASN A 41 -13.51 -21.61 26.69
N HIS A 42 -14.38 -21.74 25.67
CA HIS A 42 -14.37 -22.89 24.76
C HIS A 42 -14.96 -22.49 23.40
N TYR A 43 -14.10 -22.22 22.42
CA TYR A 43 -14.49 -22.38 21.01
C TYR A 43 -14.20 -23.83 20.62
N HIS A 44 -15.23 -24.54 20.17
CA HIS A 44 -15.08 -25.85 19.56
C HIS A 44 -14.36 -25.68 18.21
N TYR A 45 -13.09 -26.08 18.17
CA TYR A 45 -12.37 -26.30 16.93
C TYR A 45 -12.76 -27.68 16.40
N TYR A 46 -13.39 -27.73 15.22
CA TYR A 46 -13.46 -28.96 14.45
C TYR A 46 -12.08 -29.23 13.85
N TYR A 47 -11.37 -30.21 14.41
CA TYR A 47 -10.27 -30.89 13.71
C TYR A 47 -10.90 -31.82 12.69
N ASN A 48 -10.64 -31.58 11.41
CA ASN A 48 -10.78 -32.62 10.40
C ASN A 48 -9.40 -32.88 9.81
N ASN A 49 -8.83 -34.04 10.16
CA ASN A 49 -7.66 -34.59 9.47
C ASN A 49 -8.11 -35.08 8.10
N ASN A 50 -8.24 -34.17 7.14
CA ASN A 50 -8.32 -34.53 5.74
C ASN A 50 -7.06 -34.05 5.03
N SER A 51 -6.16 -35.00 4.76
CA SER A 51 -5.12 -34.83 3.77
C SER A 51 -5.78 -34.64 2.40
N THR A 52 -5.78 -33.43 1.86
CA THR A 52 -6.13 -33.21 0.46
C THR A 52 -4.87 -33.26 -0.39
N ARG A 53 -4.74 -34.33 -1.19
CA ARG A 53 -3.78 -34.39 -2.30
C ARG A 53 -4.31 -33.55 -3.45
N THR A 54 -3.64 -32.43 -3.74
CA THR A 54 -3.71 -31.79 -5.06
C THR A 54 -2.28 -31.51 -5.54
N SER A 55 -1.96 -32.01 -6.74
CA SER A 55 -0.73 -31.74 -7.50
C SER A 55 0.61 -31.79 -6.73
N GLY A 56 0.90 -32.93 -6.10
CA GLY A 56 2.29 -33.35 -5.84
C GLY A 56 3.12 -32.54 -4.83
N ARG A 57 2.52 -31.69 -3.99
CA ARG A 57 3.23 -31.02 -2.89
C ARG A 57 2.51 -31.22 -1.55
N THR A 58 3.27 -31.69 -0.56
CA THR A 58 2.85 -31.79 0.84
C THR A 58 3.28 -30.51 1.55
N TYR A 59 2.34 -29.76 2.11
CA TYR A 59 2.66 -28.59 2.93
C TYR A 59 2.71 -28.99 4.41
N ASN A 60 3.86 -28.81 5.04
CA ASN A 60 3.98 -28.83 6.50
C ASN A 60 3.92 -27.39 6.99
N ILE A 61 2.85 -27.02 7.70
CA ILE A 61 2.75 -25.73 8.39
C ILE A 61 3.55 -25.84 9.69
N VAL A 62 4.68 -25.15 9.78
CA VAL A 62 5.46 -25.01 11.03
C VAL A 62 5.01 -23.71 11.71
N CYS A 63 4.34 -23.84 12.85
CA CYS A 63 3.98 -22.71 13.70
C CYS A 63 4.94 -22.66 14.89
N CYS A 64 5.73 -21.60 15.02
CA CYS A 64 6.56 -21.35 16.20
C CYS A 64 5.76 -20.55 17.23
N GLN A 65 5.53 -21.13 18.42
CA GLN A 65 5.10 -20.40 19.62
C GLN A 65 6.30 -20.23 20.55
N ASN A 66 6.47 -19.04 21.14
CA ASN A 66 7.26 -18.87 22.36
C ASN A 66 6.37 -19.14 23.58
N LYS A 67 6.89 -19.96 24.51
CA LYS A 67 6.28 -20.40 25.77
C LYS A 67 6.57 -19.42 26.91
N GLU A 68 5.63 -19.32 27.87
CA GLU A 68 5.97 -19.23 29.29
C GLU A 68 5.34 -20.39 30.08
N ASN A 69 6.22 -21.08 30.81
CA ASN A 69 6.12 -21.95 31.99
C ASN A 69 5.47 -23.36 31.98
N ALA A 70 6.40 -24.32 31.93
CA ALA A 70 6.67 -25.44 32.86
C ALA A 70 5.74 -26.66 32.93
N GLY A 71 6.27 -27.78 32.43
CA GLY A 71 5.85 -29.15 32.73
C GLY A 71 6.79 -30.10 31.98
N SER A 72 7.66 -30.78 32.73
CA SER A 72 8.66 -31.76 32.29
C SER A 72 8.12 -32.81 31.32
N TYR A 73 8.90 -33.22 30.31
CA TYR A 73 9.25 -34.62 29.99
C TYR A 73 10.07 -34.70 28.70
N GLY A 74 11.19 -35.43 28.77
CA GLY A 74 11.75 -36.27 27.69
C GLY A 74 12.09 -35.62 26.35
N SER A 75 13.37 -35.32 26.17
CA SER A 75 14.06 -35.19 24.88
C SER A 75 13.79 -36.37 23.94
N LEU A 76 13.44 -36.09 22.68
CA LEU A 76 13.72 -36.96 21.52
C LEU A 76 13.82 -36.11 20.24
N SER A 77 15.04 -36.02 19.73
CA SER A 77 15.40 -35.47 18.42
C SER A 77 15.03 -36.45 17.30
N ALA A 78 14.62 -35.93 16.13
CA ALA A 78 14.79 -36.66 14.87
C ALA A 78 15.01 -35.70 13.70
N VAL A 79 16.21 -35.79 13.13
CA VAL A 79 16.64 -35.29 11.82
C VAL A 79 16.08 -36.24 10.74
N PRO A 80 15.61 -35.77 9.57
CA PRO A 80 15.25 -36.67 8.49
C PRO A 80 16.51 -37.15 7.74
N THR A 81 16.79 -38.44 7.83
CA THR A 81 17.79 -39.15 7.02
C THR A 81 17.29 -39.39 5.60
N GLN A 82 18.08 -38.99 4.60
CA GLN A 82 17.99 -39.52 3.24
C GLN A 82 18.60 -40.93 3.20
N SER A 83 17.91 -41.85 2.56
CA SER A 83 18.38 -43.20 2.27
C SER A 83 19.40 -43.19 1.13
N ASN A 84 20.58 -43.77 1.35
CA ASN A 84 21.38 -44.45 0.33
C ASN A 84 22.25 -45.52 0.99
N GLY A 85 22.34 -46.69 0.35
CA GLY A 85 22.72 -47.95 0.96
C GLY A 85 24.22 -48.28 1.03
N ILE A 86 24.48 -49.27 1.89
CA ILE A 86 25.47 -50.35 1.85
C ILE A 86 26.95 -49.99 1.60
N THR A 87 27.80 -50.06 2.63
CA THR A 87 28.76 -51.18 2.90
C THR A 87 29.68 -50.85 4.10
N SER A 88 30.04 -51.91 4.82
CA SER A 88 30.85 -52.02 6.04
C SER A 88 32.36 -51.73 5.86
N THR A 89 33.04 -51.25 6.92
CA THR A 89 34.16 -51.97 7.62
C THR A 89 34.76 -51.12 8.77
N ASP A 90 34.70 -51.69 9.98
CA ASP A 90 35.71 -51.88 11.04
C ASP A 90 36.58 -50.78 11.70
N MET A 91 36.51 -50.83 13.05
CA MET A 91 37.56 -50.69 14.09
C MET A 91 38.21 -49.29 14.25
N VAL A 92 38.39 -48.68 15.44
CA VAL A 92 38.99 -49.16 16.70
C VAL A 92 38.54 -48.26 17.88
N VAL A 93 38.36 -48.85 19.07
CA VAL A 93 38.14 -48.15 20.35
C VAL A 93 39.50 -48.02 21.05
N GLU A 94 39.91 -46.81 21.43
CA GLU A 94 40.95 -46.59 22.45
C GLU A 94 40.39 -45.75 23.60
N SER A 95 40.39 -46.38 24.76
CA SER A 95 40.08 -45.85 26.08
C SER A 95 41.20 -44.94 26.58
N GLY A 96 40.88 -43.70 26.92
CA GLY A 96 41.80 -42.77 27.57
C GLY A 96 41.08 -41.82 28.52
N THR A 97 40.97 -42.20 29.78
CA THR A 97 40.58 -41.30 30.88
C THR A 97 41.62 -40.18 31.03
N ARG A 98 41.22 -38.95 30.69
CA ARG A 98 41.93 -37.72 31.09
C ARG A 98 40.96 -36.81 31.84
N THR A 99 41.24 -36.64 33.12
CA THR A 99 40.65 -35.64 34.01
C THR A 99 40.93 -34.23 33.48
N ILE A 100 39.88 -33.46 33.20
CA ILE A 100 39.95 -32.05 32.80
C ILE A 100 39.75 -31.19 34.05
N PRO A 101 40.59 -30.17 34.31
CA PRO A 101 40.37 -29.22 35.40
C PRO A 101 39.13 -28.38 35.12
N THR A 102 38.22 -28.28 36.10
CA THR A 102 37.11 -27.32 36.08
C THR A 102 37.65 -25.90 36.25
N THR A 103 38.01 -25.26 35.16
CA THR A 103 38.09 -23.80 35.09
C THR A 103 36.68 -23.30 34.85
N THR A 104 36.06 -22.74 35.89
CA THR A 104 34.80 -22.01 35.77
C THR A 104 35.06 -20.73 34.99
N THR A 105 35.00 -20.80 33.65
CA THR A 105 34.87 -19.61 32.82
C THR A 105 33.45 -19.11 33.02
N THR A 106 33.29 -18.05 33.81
CA THR A 106 32.08 -17.24 33.83
C THR A 106 31.85 -16.72 32.42
N ILE A 107 31.01 -17.43 31.67
CA ILE A 107 30.46 -16.94 30.41
C ILE A 107 29.72 -15.65 30.77
N PRO A 108 30.07 -14.50 30.16
CA PRO A 108 29.30 -13.30 30.39
C PRO A 108 27.86 -13.61 30.01
N LEU A 109 26.94 -13.36 30.93
CA LEU A 109 25.50 -13.42 30.67
C LEU A 109 25.26 -12.66 29.35
N MET A 110 24.96 -13.39 28.26
CA MET A 110 24.69 -12.79 26.97
C MET A 110 23.59 -11.74 27.21
N LYS A 111 23.89 -10.48 26.90
CA LYS A 111 22.86 -9.43 26.85
C LYS A 111 21.70 -9.97 26.00
N PRO A 112 20.43 -9.68 26.37
CA PRO A 112 19.30 -10.05 25.54
C PRO A 112 19.61 -9.61 24.12
N CYS A 113 19.56 -10.52 23.13
CA CYS A 113 19.88 -10.17 21.76
C CYS A 113 19.05 -8.95 21.35
N ASP A 114 19.69 -7.82 21.04
CA ASP A 114 19.06 -6.55 20.61
C ASP A 114 18.39 -6.66 19.22
N GLY A 115 17.97 -7.86 18.82
CA GLY A 115 17.45 -8.18 17.49
C GLY A 115 18.37 -7.67 16.38
N ILE A 116 17.77 -7.23 15.27
CA ILE A 116 18.48 -6.56 14.17
C ILE A 116 18.64 -5.04 14.38
N GLY A 117 18.52 -4.55 15.62
CA GLY A 117 18.76 -3.14 15.98
C GLY A 117 17.67 -2.13 15.58
N ILE A 118 16.48 -2.58 15.15
CA ILE A 118 15.38 -1.68 14.75
C ILE A 118 14.95 -0.77 15.91
N VAL A 119 14.62 -1.35 17.06
CA VAL A 119 14.11 -0.59 18.21
C VAL A 119 15.15 0.40 18.72
N SER A 120 16.41 -0.05 18.85
CA SER A 120 17.52 0.80 19.27
C SER A 120 17.77 1.95 18.31
N TYR A 121 17.65 1.74 17.00
CA TYR A 121 17.81 2.81 16.02
C TYR A 121 16.67 3.82 16.07
N LEU A 122 15.41 3.37 16.20
CA LEU A 122 14.27 4.28 16.20
C LEU A 122 14.20 5.15 17.48
N LYS A 123 14.69 4.63 18.61
CA LYS A 123 14.61 5.29 19.92
C LYS A 123 15.29 6.66 19.91
N GLY A 124 14.57 7.68 20.39
CA GLY A 124 15.07 9.06 20.50
C GLY A 124 15.27 9.81 19.17
N LYS A 125 15.06 9.16 18.02
CA LYS A 125 15.20 9.79 16.70
C LYS A 125 14.00 10.67 16.36
N ASN A 126 14.26 11.80 15.69
CA ASN A 126 13.22 12.68 15.19
C ASN A 126 12.98 12.45 13.69
N TYR A 127 11.72 12.56 13.27
CA TYR A 127 11.28 12.23 11.91
C TYR A 127 10.56 13.39 11.27
N LEU A 128 10.78 13.61 9.97
CA LEU A 128 9.88 14.39 9.14
C LEU A 128 9.15 13.46 8.18
N ILE A 129 7.82 13.42 8.25
CA ILE A 129 6.98 12.57 7.40
C ILE A 129 6.08 13.45 6.53
N THR A 130 6.18 13.27 5.21
CA THR A 130 5.27 13.91 4.24
C THR A 130 4.10 12.99 3.90
N GLY A 131 2.95 13.58 3.55
CA GLY A 131 1.75 12.80 3.23
C GLY A 131 1.12 12.18 4.47
N ALA A 132 1.33 12.78 5.65
CA ALA A 132 0.94 12.27 6.97
C ALA A 132 -0.55 11.90 7.11
N THR A 133 -1.44 12.53 6.34
CA THR A 133 -2.88 12.23 6.35
C THR A 133 -3.28 11.10 5.40
N GLY A 134 -2.33 10.57 4.64
CA GLY A 134 -2.48 9.43 3.75
C GLY A 134 -2.40 8.08 4.46
N PHE A 135 -2.85 7.05 3.75
CA PHE A 135 -3.01 5.67 4.24
C PHE A 135 -1.71 5.09 4.83
N LEU A 136 -0.63 5.06 4.03
CA LEU A 136 0.65 4.48 4.44
C LEU A 136 1.34 5.29 5.55
N ALA A 137 1.35 6.61 5.44
CA ALA A 137 2.03 7.48 6.42
C ALA A 137 1.40 7.38 7.82
N LYS A 138 0.07 7.27 7.92
CA LYS A 138 -0.59 7.02 9.22
C LYS A 138 -0.15 5.70 9.84
N ALA A 139 -0.04 4.65 9.03
CA ALA A 139 0.40 3.34 9.49
C ALA A 139 1.86 3.35 9.97
N PHE A 140 2.74 4.12 9.32
CA PHE A 140 4.09 4.38 9.86
C PHE A 140 4.04 5.02 11.25
N VAL A 141 3.28 6.10 11.40
CA VAL A 141 3.16 6.81 12.68
C VAL A 141 2.60 5.89 13.76
N GLU A 142 1.52 5.15 13.48
CA GLU A 142 0.93 4.17 14.40
C GLU A 142 1.98 3.14 14.83
N LYS A 143 2.62 2.47 13.87
CA LYS A 143 3.57 1.40 14.15
C LYS A 143 4.74 1.91 14.99
N MET A 144 5.30 3.07 14.65
CA MET A 144 6.42 3.66 15.38
C MET A 144 6.02 4.00 16.82
N LEU A 145 4.88 4.64 17.03
CA LEU A 145 4.42 5.01 18.38
C LEU A 145 4.02 3.81 19.23
N ARG A 146 3.38 2.80 18.63
CA ARG A 146 2.95 1.58 19.35
C ARG A 146 4.13 0.69 19.73
N THR A 147 5.14 0.57 18.87
CA THR A 147 6.26 -0.36 19.10
C THR A 147 7.48 0.29 19.75
N VAL A 148 7.71 1.59 19.52
CA VAL A 148 8.83 2.35 20.10
C VAL A 148 8.30 3.69 20.64
N PRO A 149 7.58 3.68 21.78
CA PRO A 149 7.00 4.90 22.36
C PRO A 149 8.07 5.94 22.73
N ASP A 150 9.32 5.52 22.90
CA ASP A 150 10.51 6.36 23.14
C ASP A 150 11.06 7.04 21.87
N VAL A 151 10.41 6.92 20.71
CA VAL A 151 10.74 7.72 19.52
C VAL A 151 10.71 9.22 19.85
N GLY A 152 11.51 10.02 19.16
CA GLY A 152 11.53 11.47 19.34
C GLY A 152 10.26 12.16 18.82
N LYS A 153 10.40 13.41 18.38
CA LYS A 153 9.32 14.14 17.70
C LYS A 153 9.13 13.61 16.29
N ILE A 154 7.88 13.51 15.86
CA ILE A 154 7.50 13.24 14.48
C ILE A 154 6.84 14.49 13.91
N PHE A 155 7.59 15.24 13.10
CA PHE A 155 7.12 16.37 12.33
C PHE A 155 6.29 15.87 11.15
N LEU A 156 5.03 16.29 11.07
CA LEU A 156 4.07 15.86 10.07
C LEU A 156 3.81 17.01 9.10
N LEU A 157 4.36 16.92 7.89
CA LEU A 157 4.08 17.92 6.85
C LEU A 157 2.65 17.69 6.31
N ILE A 158 1.76 18.62 6.61
CA ILE A 158 0.34 18.59 6.28
C ILE A 158 0.02 19.76 5.37
N LYS A 159 -0.59 19.47 4.22
CA LYS A 159 -1.08 20.48 3.28
C LYS A 159 -2.20 21.30 3.93
N ALA A 160 -1.88 22.48 4.42
CA ALA A 160 -2.80 23.37 5.11
C ALA A 160 -2.40 24.82 4.82
N ASN A 161 -3.34 25.75 4.97
CA ASN A 161 -3.09 27.16 4.73
C ASN A 161 -2.25 27.81 5.85
N ASP A 162 -2.41 27.31 7.07
CA ASP A 162 -1.78 27.81 8.28
C ASP A 162 -1.63 26.69 9.32
N LYS A 163 -1.03 27.04 10.46
CA LYS A 163 -0.71 26.12 11.55
C LYS A 163 -1.97 25.57 12.22
N GLU A 164 -2.98 26.41 12.39
CA GLU A 164 -4.27 26.08 13.00
C GLU A 164 -4.98 25.01 12.16
N ALA A 165 -5.07 25.21 10.85
CA ALA A 165 -5.62 24.23 9.92
C ALA A 165 -4.81 22.92 9.93
N ALA A 166 -3.47 22.97 10.05
CA ALA A 166 -2.66 21.76 10.17
C ALA A 166 -2.95 20.99 11.47
N ILE A 167 -3.17 21.69 12.59
CA ILE A 167 -3.56 21.10 13.88
C ILE A 167 -4.96 20.46 13.77
N ASP A 168 -5.91 21.11 13.12
CA ASP A 168 -7.26 20.56 12.96
C ASP A 168 -7.26 19.31 12.09
N ARG A 169 -6.47 19.30 11.02
CA ARG A 169 -6.27 18.10 10.20
C ARG A 169 -5.59 16.98 10.98
N LEU A 170 -4.59 17.27 11.82
CA LEU A 170 -4.00 16.27 12.71
C LEU A 170 -5.07 15.64 13.62
N LYS A 171 -5.91 16.45 14.27
CA LYS A 171 -6.97 15.95 15.15
C LYS A 171 -8.01 15.10 14.40
N ASN A 172 -8.53 15.63 13.30
CA ASN A 172 -9.69 15.04 12.63
C ASN A 172 -9.34 13.92 11.66
N GLU A 173 -8.16 13.95 11.04
CA GLU A 173 -7.78 12.95 10.05
C GLU A 173 -6.86 11.86 10.61
N ILE A 174 -6.05 12.17 11.63
CA ILE A 174 -5.06 11.24 12.18
C ILE A 174 -5.53 10.71 13.53
N LEU A 175 -5.69 11.57 14.55
CA LEU A 175 -6.04 11.13 15.91
C LEU A 175 -7.43 10.47 15.97
N ALA A 176 -8.39 10.93 15.18
CA ALA A 176 -9.73 10.34 15.10
C ALA A 176 -9.80 9.06 14.25
N SER A 177 -8.68 8.61 13.66
CA SER A 177 -8.67 7.40 12.85
C SER A 177 -8.67 6.15 13.73
N GLU A 178 -9.54 5.19 13.38
CA GLU A 178 -9.62 3.88 14.07
C GLU A 178 -8.28 3.13 14.11
N LEU A 179 -7.37 3.44 13.18
CA LEU A 179 -6.00 2.91 13.18
C LEU A 179 -5.32 3.02 14.54
N PHE A 180 -5.54 4.14 15.24
CA PHE A 180 -4.89 4.45 16.52
C PHE A 180 -5.62 3.84 17.73
N LYS A 181 -6.66 3.01 17.55
CA LYS A 181 -7.43 2.45 18.68
C LYS A 181 -6.59 1.65 19.66
N CYS A 182 -5.56 0.93 19.18
CA CYS A 182 -4.67 0.17 20.07
C CYS A 182 -3.82 1.10 20.95
N LEU A 183 -3.37 2.23 20.41
CA LEU A 183 -2.67 3.26 21.18
C LEU A 183 -3.62 3.97 22.17
N GLU A 184 -4.87 4.23 21.75
CA GLU A 184 -5.89 4.79 22.62
C GLU A 184 -6.19 3.86 23.80
N GLN A 185 -6.36 2.56 23.55
CA GLN A 185 -6.53 1.54 24.59
C GLN A 185 -5.32 1.45 25.53
N THR A 186 -4.11 1.55 24.99
CA THR A 186 -2.86 1.45 25.77
C THR A 186 -2.65 2.66 26.68
N HIS A 187 -2.95 3.87 26.20
CA HIS A 187 -2.69 5.10 26.94
C HIS A 187 -3.91 5.66 27.70
N GLY A 188 -5.11 5.16 27.44
CA GLY A 188 -6.34 5.61 28.08
C GLY A 188 -6.51 7.12 28.00
N GLU A 189 -6.80 7.76 29.13
CA GLU A 189 -6.97 9.21 29.24
C GLU A 189 -5.73 10.01 28.80
N SER A 190 -4.53 9.41 28.89
CA SER A 190 -3.28 10.04 28.47
C SER A 190 -3.04 9.97 26.96
N PHE A 191 -3.90 9.29 26.18
CA PHE A 191 -3.71 9.11 24.74
C PHE A 191 -3.52 10.43 23.99
N LYS A 192 -4.43 11.40 24.19
CA LYS A 192 -4.34 12.70 23.51
C LYS A 192 -3.08 13.46 23.88
N ALA A 193 -2.71 13.47 25.17
CA ALA A 193 -1.50 14.12 25.64
C ALA A 193 -0.23 13.45 25.08
N PHE A 194 -0.21 12.11 25.04
CA PHE A 194 0.88 11.33 24.44
C PHE A 194 1.05 11.66 22.96
N MET A 195 -0.03 11.62 22.19
CA MET A 195 -0.03 11.90 20.76
C MET A 195 0.42 13.33 20.47
N MET A 196 -0.12 14.33 21.17
CA MET A 196 0.25 15.75 20.98
C MET A 196 1.68 16.06 21.40
N ARG A 197 2.26 15.29 22.32
CA ARG A 197 3.68 15.40 22.68
C ARG A 197 4.60 14.84 21.60
N LYS A 198 4.16 13.81 20.88
CA LYS A 198 4.98 13.09 19.88
C LYS A 198 4.81 13.66 18.48
N LEU A 199 3.61 14.13 18.12
CA LEU A 199 3.27 14.58 16.78
C LEU A 199 3.28 16.10 16.70
N VAL A 200 4.11 16.65 15.81
CA VAL A 200 4.21 18.08 15.55
C VAL A 200 3.63 18.37 14.17
N PRO A 201 2.41 18.93 14.05
CA PRO A 201 1.84 19.28 12.76
C PRO A 201 2.58 20.47 12.16
N VAL A 202 2.96 20.36 10.89
CA VAL A 202 3.68 21.39 10.14
C VAL A 202 2.87 21.74 8.90
N ALA A 203 2.40 22.97 8.82
CA ALA A 203 1.75 23.47 7.61
C ALA A 203 2.78 23.55 6.47
N GLY A 204 2.48 22.90 5.35
CA GLY A 204 3.33 22.97 4.17
C GLY A 204 2.91 22.04 3.05
N ASN A 205 3.56 22.19 1.90
CA ASN A 205 3.21 21.56 0.65
C ASN A 205 4.47 21.20 -0.15
N VAL A 206 4.63 19.93 -0.51
CA VAL A 206 5.80 19.43 -1.28
C VAL A 206 5.89 20.05 -2.68
N CYS A 207 4.80 20.64 -3.17
CA CYS A 207 4.75 21.35 -4.45
C CYS A 207 5.39 22.75 -4.41
N GLU A 208 5.69 23.27 -3.21
CA GLU A 208 6.13 24.65 -3.00
C GLU A 208 7.62 24.73 -2.65
N SER A 209 8.20 25.90 -2.91
CA SER A 209 9.57 26.21 -2.51
C SER A 209 9.72 26.11 -0.99
N ASN A 210 10.84 25.54 -0.54
CA ASN A 210 11.09 25.24 0.89
C ASN A 210 9.95 24.45 1.56
N LEU A 211 9.20 23.66 0.77
CA LEU A 211 8.05 22.84 1.18
C LEU A 211 6.87 23.65 1.73
N GLY A 212 6.77 24.94 1.41
CA GLY A 212 5.72 25.83 1.93
C GLY A 212 5.80 26.06 3.44
N MET A 213 6.90 25.65 4.10
CA MET A 213 7.12 25.89 5.52
C MET A 213 7.62 27.32 5.73
N ASP A 214 7.22 27.95 6.83
CA ASP A 214 7.83 29.20 7.26
C ASP A 214 9.33 28.98 7.59
N PRO A 215 10.19 30.01 7.42
CA PRO A 215 11.63 29.85 7.61
C PRO A 215 12.05 29.41 9.01
N TYR A 216 11.30 29.80 10.06
CA TYR A 216 11.62 29.44 11.43
C TYR A 216 11.38 27.95 11.68
N THR A 217 10.19 27.47 11.34
CA THR A 217 9.84 26.04 11.45
C THR A 217 10.76 25.18 10.58
N ALA A 218 11.07 25.62 9.35
CA ALA A 218 12.01 24.92 8.48
C ALA A 218 13.40 24.78 9.11
N ASN A 219 13.90 25.83 9.77
CA ASN A 219 15.19 25.79 10.46
C ASN A 219 15.16 24.91 11.72
N GLU A 220 14.09 24.95 12.52
CA GLU A 220 13.93 24.05 13.68
C GLU A 220 14.02 22.59 13.24
N ILE A 221 13.22 22.21 12.24
CA ILE A 221 13.17 20.85 11.70
C ILE A 221 14.55 20.43 11.15
N ALA A 222 15.23 21.31 10.41
CA ALA A 222 16.56 21.02 9.86
C ALA A 222 17.64 20.77 10.94
N ASN A 223 17.48 21.32 12.14
CA ASN A 223 18.42 21.10 13.24
C ASN A 223 18.11 19.85 14.08
N GLU A 224 16.88 19.32 13.99
CA GLU A 224 16.41 18.23 14.87
C GLU A 224 16.23 16.89 14.15
N VAL A 225 15.86 16.87 12.86
CA VAL A 225 15.46 15.65 12.16
C VAL A 225 16.63 14.72 11.85
N ASP A 226 16.44 13.45 12.17
CA ASP A 226 17.37 12.36 11.90
C ASP A 226 16.98 11.54 10.66
N VAL A 227 15.68 11.42 10.37
CA VAL A 227 15.15 10.61 9.25
C VAL A 227 14.01 11.34 8.55
N ILE A 228 14.04 11.39 7.23
CA ILE A 228 12.93 11.91 6.42
C ILE A 228 12.22 10.74 5.73
N ILE A 229 10.90 10.66 5.88
CA ILE A 229 10.04 9.69 5.19
C ILE A 229 9.15 10.44 4.21
N ASN A 230 9.46 10.30 2.92
CA ASN A 230 8.69 10.89 1.84
C ASN A 230 7.61 9.93 1.35
N SER A 231 6.39 10.08 1.87
CA SER A 231 5.21 9.32 1.44
C SER A 231 4.18 10.17 0.68
N ALA A 232 4.41 11.48 0.54
CA ALA A 232 3.53 12.34 -0.26
C ALA A 232 3.62 11.99 -1.75
N ALA A 233 2.46 11.73 -2.36
CA ALA A 233 2.32 11.52 -3.79
C ALA A 233 0.88 11.84 -4.23
N ASN A 234 0.72 12.19 -5.49
CA ASN A 234 -0.55 12.06 -6.19
C ASN A 234 -0.61 10.66 -6.80
N THR A 235 -1.65 9.89 -6.50
CA THR A 235 -1.82 8.49 -6.89
C THR A 235 -2.88 8.27 -7.96
N THR A 236 -3.48 9.36 -8.48
CA THR A 236 -4.50 9.32 -9.53
C THR A 236 -3.83 9.03 -10.88
N PHE A 237 -4.27 7.95 -11.56
CA PHE A 237 -3.64 7.48 -12.80
C PHE A 237 -3.79 8.44 -13.98
N ASP A 238 -4.93 9.14 -14.05
CA ASP A 238 -5.28 10.13 -15.07
C ASP A 238 -5.23 11.57 -14.51
N GLU A 239 -4.33 11.84 -13.55
CA GLU A 239 -4.11 13.21 -13.07
C GLU A 239 -3.58 14.11 -14.20
N ARG A 240 -3.89 15.40 -14.11
CA ARG A 240 -3.23 16.43 -14.92
C ARG A 240 -1.72 16.31 -14.83
N TYR A 241 -1.06 16.29 -15.98
CA TYR A 241 0.38 16.10 -16.03
C TYR A 241 1.18 17.16 -15.26
N ASP A 242 0.79 18.43 -15.32
CA ASP A 242 1.44 19.52 -14.57
C ASP A 242 1.38 19.30 -13.05
N VAL A 243 0.24 18.83 -12.54
CA VAL A 243 0.04 18.52 -11.12
C VAL A 243 0.85 17.29 -10.71
N ALA A 244 0.82 16.23 -11.52
CA ALA A 244 1.55 15.00 -11.27
C ALA A 244 3.07 15.22 -11.28
N LEU A 245 3.61 15.94 -12.28
CA LEU A 245 5.02 16.34 -12.32
C LEU A 245 5.41 17.16 -11.09
N ASN A 246 4.59 18.13 -10.70
CA ASN A 246 4.93 19.00 -9.57
C ASN A 246 4.97 18.24 -8.23
N THR A 247 4.09 17.26 -8.07
CA THR A 247 3.95 16.47 -6.84
C THR A 247 4.92 15.29 -6.79
N ASN A 248 4.91 14.43 -7.81
CA ASN A 248 5.60 13.14 -7.81
C ASN A 248 7.05 13.24 -8.32
N THR A 249 7.33 14.17 -9.24
CA THR A 249 8.67 14.35 -9.81
C THR A 249 9.44 15.42 -9.03
N ARG A 250 8.92 16.65 -9.00
CA ARG A 250 9.60 17.79 -8.36
C ARG A 250 9.52 17.75 -6.83
N GLY A 251 8.43 17.23 -6.26
CA GLY A 251 8.21 17.15 -4.81
C GLY A 251 9.34 16.41 -4.07
N PRO A 252 9.70 15.17 -4.46
CA PRO A 252 10.84 14.47 -3.88
C PRO A 252 12.16 15.24 -4.00
N SER A 253 12.43 15.88 -5.15
CA SER A 253 13.63 16.69 -5.36
C SER A 253 13.68 17.91 -4.42
N ARG A 254 12.57 18.63 -4.24
CA ARG A 254 12.49 19.75 -3.28
C ARG A 254 12.71 19.30 -1.85
N LEU A 255 12.08 18.19 -1.45
CA LEU A 255 12.24 17.62 -0.12
C LEU A 255 13.67 17.14 0.12
N LEU A 256 14.33 16.57 -0.89
CA LEU A 256 15.75 16.21 -0.82
C LEU A 256 16.65 17.46 -0.76
N GLY A 257 16.27 18.55 -1.43
CA GLY A 257 16.90 19.86 -1.27
C GLY A 257 16.80 20.41 0.15
N PHE A 258 15.67 20.19 0.83
CA PHE A 258 15.53 20.49 2.26
C PHE A 258 16.36 19.52 3.14
N ALA A 259 16.38 18.24 2.78
CA ALA A 259 17.17 17.20 3.46
C ALA A 259 18.66 17.55 3.53
N LYS A 260 19.22 18.17 2.49
CA LYS A 260 20.61 18.67 2.47
C LYS A 260 20.91 19.75 3.52
N LYS A 261 19.88 20.43 4.04
CA LYS A 261 20.02 21.41 5.12
C LYS A 261 19.98 20.75 6.50
N CYS A 262 19.58 19.47 6.58
CA CYS A 262 19.36 18.77 7.84
C CYS A 262 20.67 18.24 8.42
N LYS A 263 21.09 18.75 9.58
CA LYS A 263 22.43 18.49 10.15
C LYS A 263 22.60 17.10 10.75
N LYS A 264 21.51 16.49 11.21
CA LYS A 264 21.49 15.17 11.88
C LYS A 264 20.98 14.06 10.97
N LEU A 265 20.68 14.38 9.72
CA LEU A 265 20.04 13.44 8.81
C LEU A 265 20.94 12.24 8.56
N SER A 266 20.42 11.07 8.89
CA SER A 266 21.07 9.77 8.68
C SER A 266 20.46 8.99 7.54
N LEU A 267 19.21 9.29 7.15
CA LEU A 267 18.53 8.58 6.08
C LEU A 267 17.38 9.39 5.46
N PHE A 268 17.23 9.28 4.15
CA PHE A 268 16.05 9.71 3.41
C PHE A 268 15.34 8.50 2.80
N LEU A 269 14.11 8.21 3.24
CA LEU A 269 13.26 7.19 2.63
C LEU A 269 12.29 7.82 1.63
N HIS A 270 12.24 7.28 0.42
CA HIS A 270 11.25 7.62 -0.60
C HIS A 270 10.31 6.44 -0.86
N VAL A 271 9.01 6.65 -0.65
CA VAL A 271 8.00 5.69 -1.10
C VAL A 271 7.74 5.92 -2.58
N SER A 272 8.09 4.95 -3.40
CA SER A 272 7.78 4.86 -4.82
C SER A 272 6.65 3.86 -5.07
N THR A 273 6.71 3.08 -6.15
CA THR A 273 5.80 1.97 -6.46
C THR A 273 6.53 0.92 -7.28
N ALA A 274 6.20 -0.35 -7.11
CA ALA A 274 6.67 -1.46 -7.95
C ALA A 274 6.41 -1.23 -9.45
N TYR A 275 5.33 -0.53 -9.76
CA TYR A 275 4.87 -0.33 -11.13
C TYR A 275 5.75 0.61 -11.94
N VAL A 276 6.71 1.35 -11.34
CA VAL A 276 7.71 2.14 -12.10
C VAL A 276 8.51 1.29 -13.09
N ASN A 277 8.48 -0.03 -12.93
CA ASN A 277 9.08 -0.96 -13.87
C ASN A 277 8.28 -1.12 -15.18
N GLY A 278 7.15 -0.44 -15.33
CA GLY A 278 6.37 -0.43 -16.55
C GLY A 278 5.83 -1.81 -16.89
N GLU A 279 5.90 -2.19 -18.17
CA GLU A 279 5.37 -3.45 -18.69
C GLU A 279 6.39 -4.61 -18.64
N ARG A 280 7.53 -4.41 -17.97
CA ARG A 280 8.55 -5.45 -17.81
C ARG A 280 7.94 -6.69 -17.14
N GLN A 281 8.29 -7.87 -17.66
CA GLN A 281 7.83 -9.17 -17.17
C GLN A 281 8.98 -10.03 -16.69
N GLY A 282 8.68 -10.95 -15.77
CA GLY A 282 9.66 -11.82 -15.14
C GLY A 282 10.53 -11.07 -14.11
N VAL A 283 11.56 -11.74 -13.59
CA VAL A 283 12.29 -11.27 -12.41
C VAL A 283 12.98 -9.93 -12.68
N ILE A 284 12.54 -8.88 -11.99
CA ILE A 284 13.09 -7.54 -12.10
C ILE A 284 13.98 -7.24 -10.89
N MET A 285 15.23 -6.87 -11.16
CA MET A 285 16.19 -6.52 -10.11
C MET A 285 15.86 -5.16 -9.47
N GLU A 286 16.15 -5.04 -8.17
CA GLU A 286 16.01 -3.82 -7.36
C GLU A 286 17.08 -2.77 -7.71
N LYS A 287 17.05 -2.26 -8.95
CA LYS A 287 17.99 -1.26 -9.44
C LYS A 287 17.39 0.16 -9.44
N PRO A 288 18.18 1.19 -9.09
CA PRO A 288 17.74 2.58 -9.22
C PRO A 288 17.55 2.98 -10.68
N PHE A 289 16.68 3.96 -10.92
CA PHE A 289 16.59 4.63 -12.21
C PHE A 289 17.68 5.70 -12.36
N HIS A 290 18.23 5.81 -13.56
CA HIS A 290 19.15 6.88 -13.94
C HIS A 290 18.45 7.91 -14.84
N MET A 291 18.97 9.14 -14.84
CA MET A 291 18.47 10.19 -15.73
C MET A 291 18.50 9.72 -17.19
N GLY A 292 17.43 10.01 -17.93
CA GLY A 292 17.30 9.63 -19.34
C GLY A 292 16.86 8.18 -19.59
N GLN A 293 16.80 7.33 -18.56
CA GLN A 293 16.37 5.94 -18.72
C GLN A 293 14.88 5.85 -19.08
N THR A 294 14.54 4.98 -20.01
CA THR A 294 13.16 4.74 -20.46
C THR A 294 12.91 3.24 -20.61
N ILE A 295 11.68 2.79 -20.39
CA ILE A 295 11.31 1.37 -20.60
C ILE A 295 11.27 1.07 -22.10
N ALA A 296 10.81 2.03 -22.91
CA ALA A 296 10.78 1.92 -24.37
C ALA A 296 12.19 1.69 -24.97
N GLY A 297 13.22 2.36 -24.45
CA GLY A 297 14.59 2.21 -24.92
C GLY A 297 15.20 0.84 -24.63
N GLU A 298 14.79 0.18 -23.55
CA GLU A 298 15.27 -1.16 -23.18
C GLU A 298 14.75 -2.24 -24.13
N SER A 299 13.49 -2.14 -24.54
CA SER A 299 12.86 -3.12 -25.46
C SER A 299 13.49 -3.10 -26.86
N SER A 300 14.00 -1.95 -27.30
CA SER A 300 14.67 -1.76 -28.59
C SER A 300 16.05 -2.43 -28.68
N THR A 301 16.66 -2.81 -27.55
CA THR A 301 17.94 -3.56 -27.56
C THR A 301 17.77 -5.05 -27.89
N SER A 302 16.54 -5.58 -27.83
CA SER A 302 16.25 -7.00 -28.04
C SER A 302 15.78 -7.34 -29.47
N LYS A 303 15.45 -6.36 -30.31
CA LYS A 303 15.05 -6.58 -31.72
C LYS A 303 15.65 -5.50 -32.60
N THR A 304 16.32 -5.92 -33.67
CA THR A 304 16.88 -5.11 -34.76
C THR A 304 15.90 -4.04 -35.26
N LEU A 305 15.95 -2.85 -34.66
CA LEU A 305 15.40 -1.60 -35.19
C LEU A 305 16.54 -0.56 -35.18
N PRO A 306 16.59 0.36 -36.15
CA PRO A 306 17.68 1.34 -36.22
C PRO A 306 17.69 2.21 -34.96
N ILE A 307 18.88 2.48 -34.43
CA ILE A 307 19.19 3.27 -33.22
C ILE A 307 18.60 4.72 -33.25
N LEU A 308 18.01 5.15 -34.37
CA LEU A 308 17.65 6.55 -34.66
C LEU A 308 16.37 7.09 -33.99
N SER A 309 15.61 6.31 -33.22
CA SER A 309 14.31 6.78 -32.69
C SER A 309 13.96 6.31 -31.28
N ILE A 310 14.95 6.09 -30.41
CA ILE A 310 14.66 5.95 -28.96
C ILE A 310 14.48 7.37 -28.39
N PRO A 311 13.28 7.74 -27.90
CA PRO A 311 13.08 9.06 -27.32
C PRO A 311 13.91 9.17 -26.03
N VAL A 312 14.82 10.15 -26.01
CA VAL A 312 15.58 10.51 -24.80
C VAL A 312 14.63 11.24 -23.84
N LEU A 313 14.53 10.75 -22.61
CA LEU A 313 13.71 11.40 -21.58
C LEU A 313 14.51 12.50 -20.89
N ASP A 314 14.18 13.76 -21.20
CA ASP A 314 14.66 14.91 -20.44
C ASP A 314 13.53 15.44 -19.54
N ILE A 315 13.73 15.34 -18.22
CA ILE A 315 12.73 15.74 -17.22
C ILE A 315 12.48 17.27 -17.23
N ILE A 316 13.50 18.07 -17.54
CA ILE A 316 13.37 19.53 -17.64
C ILE A 316 12.52 19.89 -18.85
N ASP A 317 12.75 19.24 -19.98
CA ASP A 317 11.92 19.42 -21.18
C ASP A 317 10.47 18.97 -20.96
N GLU A 318 10.23 17.87 -20.23
CA GLU A 318 8.87 17.47 -19.85
C GLU A 318 8.15 18.53 -19.00
N ILE A 319 8.86 19.11 -18.03
CA ILE A 319 8.31 20.19 -17.19
C ILE A 319 8.01 21.43 -18.03
N LYS A 320 8.92 21.78 -18.95
CA LYS A 320 8.74 22.91 -19.86
C LYS A 320 7.56 22.68 -20.81
N LEU A 321 7.47 21.50 -21.41
CA LEU A 321 6.37 21.10 -22.29
C LEU A 321 5.01 21.24 -21.59
N ALA A 322 4.88 20.74 -20.36
CA ALA A 322 3.65 20.91 -19.58
C ALA A 322 3.37 22.39 -19.28
N SER A 323 4.39 23.18 -18.94
CA SER A 323 4.24 24.63 -18.68
C SER A 323 3.79 25.40 -19.92
N ASP A 324 4.41 25.14 -21.08
CA ASP A 324 4.12 25.83 -22.33
C ASP A 324 2.72 25.46 -22.86
N LEU A 325 2.31 24.19 -22.74
CA LEU A 325 0.94 23.78 -23.06
C LEU A 325 -0.10 24.49 -22.18
N LYS A 326 0.19 24.64 -20.88
CA LYS A 326 -0.71 25.34 -19.96
C LYS A 326 -0.96 26.80 -20.35
N LEU A 327 0.04 27.47 -20.89
CA LEU A 327 -0.03 28.88 -21.31
C LEU A 327 -0.69 29.07 -22.68
N SER A 328 -0.67 28.04 -23.54
CA SER A 328 -1.18 28.08 -24.91
C SER A 328 -2.63 27.61 -25.06
N VAL A 329 -3.24 27.10 -23.99
CA VAL A 329 -4.58 26.51 -23.98
C VAL A 329 -5.53 27.36 -23.14
N HIS A 330 -6.79 27.50 -23.59
CA HIS A 330 -7.83 28.13 -22.80
C HIS A 330 -8.04 27.44 -21.44
N GLU A 331 -8.22 28.21 -20.36
CA GLU A 331 -8.29 27.71 -18.98
C GLU A 331 -9.26 26.52 -18.79
N ASN A 332 -10.41 26.57 -19.47
CA ASN A 332 -11.45 25.53 -19.40
C ASN A 332 -11.02 24.18 -20.01
N GLU A 333 -10.04 24.17 -20.92
CA GLU A 333 -9.54 22.96 -21.59
C GLU A 333 -8.25 22.41 -20.96
N VAL A 334 -7.56 23.20 -20.14
CA VAL A 334 -6.26 22.85 -19.56
C VAL A 334 -6.32 21.51 -18.85
N ALA A 335 -7.38 21.26 -18.07
CA ALA A 335 -7.49 20.02 -17.31
C ALA A 335 -7.50 18.80 -18.22
N GLN A 336 -8.33 18.79 -19.27
CA GLN A 336 -8.44 17.66 -20.19
C GLN A 336 -7.15 17.47 -21.00
N LYS A 337 -6.62 18.53 -21.61
CA LYS A 337 -5.39 18.45 -22.41
C LYS A 337 -4.18 18.02 -21.60
N MET A 338 -4.11 18.37 -20.31
CA MET A 338 -3.05 17.90 -19.41
C MET A 338 -3.15 16.42 -19.09
N LYS A 339 -4.36 15.86 -18.99
CA LYS A 339 -4.55 14.41 -18.79
C LYS A 339 -4.11 13.64 -20.04
N GLU A 340 -4.54 14.12 -21.21
CA GLU A 340 -4.18 13.55 -22.51
C GLU A 340 -2.67 13.60 -22.74
N LEU A 341 -2.03 14.75 -22.48
CA LEU A 341 -0.58 14.91 -22.57
C LEU A 341 0.14 13.91 -21.66
N GLY A 342 -0.21 13.84 -20.37
CA GLY A 342 0.45 12.95 -19.42
C GLY A 342 0.40 11.48 -19.84
N LEU A 343 -0.77 11.03 -20.31
CA LEU A 343 -0.95 9.67 -20.81
C LEU A 343 -0.14 9.42 -22.09
N GLN A 344 -0.14 10.38 -23.02
CA GLN A 344 0.64 10.30 -24.25
C GLN A 344 2.14 10.19 -23.95
N ARG A 345 2.66 11.04 -23.06
CA ARG A 345 4.10 11.04 -22.69
C ARG A 345 4.48 9.74 -21.98
N ALA A 346 3.66 9.29 -21.03
CA ALA A 346 3.90 8.01 -20.35
C ALA A 346 4.05 6.85 -21.33
N LYS A 347 3.09 6.69 -22.26
CA LYS A 347 3.13 5.65 -23.28
C LYS A 347 4.33 5.77 -24.21
N MET A 348 4.69 7.00 -24.61
CA MET A 348 5.83 7.26 -25.49
C MET A 348 7.16 6.75 -24.89
N PHE A 349 7.33 6.84 -23.57
CA PHE A 349 8.53 6.38 -22.88
C PHE A 349 8.42 4.98 -22.25
N GLY A 350 7.29 4.29 -22.45
CA GLY A 350 7.09 2.89 -22.06
C GLY A 350 6.46 2.67 -20.67
N TRP A 351 5.74 3.66 -20.14
CA TRP A 351 4.94 3.53 -18.92
C TRP A 351 3.44 3.58 -19.22
N GLN A 352 2.65 2.85 -18.43
CA GLN A 352 1.22 2.65 -18.70
C GLN A 352 0.37 3.91 -18.48
N ASN A 353 0.76 4.76 -17.52
CA ASN A 353 0.03 5.97 -17.16
C ASN A 353 0.91 7.05 -16.52
N THR A 354 0.32 8.23 -16.36
CA THR A 354 0.95 9.44 -15.80
C THR A 354 1.49 9.24 -14.39
N TYR A 355 0.76 8.50 -13.54
CA TYR A 355 1.18 8.25 -12.16
C TYR A 355 2.53 7.52 -12.12
N VAL A 356 2.60 6.35 -12.76
CA VAL A 356 3.80 5.52 -12.76
C VAL A 356 4.97 6.25 -13.41
N PHE A 357 4.72 6.95 -14.52
CA PHE A 357 5.73 7.70 -15.23
C PHE A 357 6.35 8.82 -14.37
N THR A 358 5.51 9.60 -13.68
CA THR A 358 5.99 10.68 -12.81
C THR A 358 6.68 10.16 -11.55
N LYS A 359 6.30 8.98 -11.04
CA LYS A 359 7.04 8.30 -9.98
C LYS A 359 8.43 7.86 -10.42
N ALA A 360 8.56 7.29 -11.62
CA ALA A 360 9.86 6.93 -12.19
C ALA A 360 10.78 8.16 -12.35
N MET A 361 10.25 9.26 -12.90
CA MET A 361 11.00 10.53 -12.98
C MET A 361 11.38 11.09 -11.59
N GLY A 362 10.52 10.93 -10.59
CA GLY A 362 10.83 11.26 -9.20
C GLY A 362 12.02 10.47 -8.66
N GLU A 363 12.09 9.16 -8.93
CA GLU A 363 13.25 8.33 -8.56
C GLU A 363 14.54 8.79 -9.25
N MET A 364 14.47 9.13 -10.55
CA MET A 364 15.62 9.62 -11.32
C MET A 364 16.18 10.91 -10.73
N LEU A 365 15.30 11.85 -10.34
CA LEU A 365 15.71 13.09 -9.69
C LEU A 365 16.30 12.83 -8.31
N VAL A 366 15.66 11.97 -7.49
CA VAL A 366 16.22 11.61 -6.17
C VAL A 366 17.61 11.01 -6.33
N ASN A 367 17.78 10.07 -7.26
CA ASN A 367 19.08 9.43 -7.50
C ASN A 367 20.12 10.45 -7.97
N SER A 368 19.78 11.34 -8.92
CA SER A 368 20.75 12.28 -9.48
C SER A 368 21.16 13.40 -8.53
N VAL A 369 20.26 13.86 -7.65
CA VAL A 369 20.53 15.04 -6.80
C VAL A 369 20.82 14.73 -5.34
N ARG A 370 20.76 13.47 -4.88
CA ARG A 370 20.97 13.11 -3.45
C ARG A 370 22.31 13.54 -2.86
N GLY A 371 23.38 13.58 -3.66
CA GLY A 371 24.74 13.75 -3.14
C GLY A 371 25.11 12.60 -2.21
N ASP A 372 25.62 12.92 -1.02
CA ASP A 372 26.03 11.92 -0.02
C ASP A 372 24.91 11.47 0.92
N ILE A 373 23.67 11.95 0.73
CA ILE A 373 22.55 11.54 1.58
C ILE A 373 22.25 10.05 1.34
N PRO A 374 22.26 9.21 2.40
CA PRO A 374 21.79 7.83 2.30
C PRO A 374 20.31 7.78 1.91
N VAL A 375 19.99 7.06 0.84
CA VAL A 375 18.62 6.96 0.31
C VAL A 375 18.13 5.53 0.31
N VAL A 376 16.89 5.33 0.75
CA VAL A 376 16.14 4.10 0.54
C VAL A 376 14.91 4.40 -0.30
N ILE A 377 14.72 3.67 -1.40
CA ILE A 377 13.50 3.68 -2.19
C ILE A 377 12.72 2.41 -1.89
N ILE A 378 11.50 2.55 -1.38
CA ILE A 378 10.56 1.43 -1.22
C ILE A 378 9.58 1.45 -2.39
N ARG A 379 9.51 0.35 -3.13
CA ARG A 379 8.59 0.14 -4.25
C ARG A 379 7.53 -0.89 -3.86
N PRO A 380 6.47 -0.48 -3.14
CA PRO A 380 5.37 -1.38 -2.82
C PRO A 380 4.52 -1.69 -4.06
N THR A 381 3.91 -2.87 -4.08
CA THR A 381 2.84 -3.23 -5.04
C THR A 381 1.50 -2.66 -4.55
N ILE A 382 0.35 -3.23 -4.93
CA ILE A 382 -0.94 -2.72 -4.48
C ILE A 382 -1.06 -2.93 -2.97
N ILE A 383 -1.04 -1.83 -2.21
CA ILE A 383 -1.12 -1.91 -0.75
C ILE A 383 -2.58 -2.12 -0.34
N GLU A 384 -2.86 -3.27 0.23
CA GLU A 384 -4.18 -3.65 0.74
C GLU A 384 -4.26 -3.56 2.27
N SER A 385 -5.43 -3.89 2.81
CA SER A 385 -5.71 -3.86 4.25
C SER A 385 -4.65 -4.60 5.10
N THR A 386 -4.54 -4.20 6.36
CA THR A 386 -3.59 -4.81 7.31
C THR A 386 -3.89 -6.30 7.48
N HIS A 387 -2.84 -7.13 7.42
CA HIS A 387 -3.00 -8.57 7.65
C HIS A 387 -3.13 -8.88 9.14
N LYS A 388 -2.32 -8.24 9.98
CA LYS A 388 -2.25 -8.52 11.42
C LYS A 388 -2.19 -7.26 12.28
N GLU A 389 -1.35 -6.30 11.93
CA GLU A 389 -1.04 -5.17 12.81
C GLU A 389 -1.59 -3.83 12.29
N PRO A 390 -2.01 -2.90 13.17
CA PRO A 390 -2.25 -3.10 14.61
C PRO A 390 -3.43 -4.03 14.90
N PHE A 391 -4.32 -4.21 13.93
CA PHE A 391 -5.40 -5.20 13.92
C PHE A 391 -5.70 -5.55 12.46
N PRO A 392 -6.25 -6.74 12.16
CA PRO A 392 -6.54 -7.16 10.79
C PRO A 392 -7.65 -6.33 10.15
N GLY A 393 -7.55 -6.12 8.83
CA GLY A 393 -8.60 -5.54 8.00
C GLY A 393 -8.70 -4.01 8.01
N TRP A 394 -7.75 -3.30 8.60
CA TRP A 394 -7.76 -1.83 8.55
C TRP A 394 -7.37 -1.33 7.15
N ILE A 395 -8.25 -0.52 6.55
CA ILE A 395 -8.01 0.19 5.31
C ILE A 395 -8.59 1.61 5.38
N GLN A 396 -7.91 2.59 4.79
CA GLN A 396 -8.40 3.97 4.80
C GLN A 396 -9.36 4.23 3.63
N GLY A 397 -10.66 4.16 3.92
CA GLY A 397 -11.72 4.37 2.92
C GLY A 397 -11.75 3.24 1.88
N ASN A 398 -12.53 3.45 0.81
CA ASN A 398 -12.67 2.49 -0.29
C ASN A 398 -11.61 2.77 -1.37
N ARG A 399 -10.57 1.93 -1.46
CA ARG A 399 -9.39 2.16 -2.33
C ARG A 399 -8.89 0.86 -2.96
N MET A 400 -8.03 0.99 -3.97
CA MET A 400 -7.35 -0.15 -4.62
C MET A 400 -8.35 -1.18 -5.17
N LEU A 401 -8.38 -2.41 -4.63
CA LEU A 401 -9.31 -3.46 -5.07
C LEU A 401 -10.70 -3.37 -4.41
N ASP A 402 -10.84 -2.68 -3.28
CA ASP A 402 -12.12 -2.56 -2.56
C ASP A 402 -13.29 -2.13 -3.45
N PRO A 403 -13.16 -1.16 -4.38
CA PRO A 403 -14.28 -0.75 -5.21
C PRO A 403 -14.76 -1.88 -6.12
N TRP A 404 -13.87 -2.75 -6.58
CA TRP A 404 -14.23 -3.92 -7.40
C TRP A 404 -14.90 -5.00 -6.55
N ILE A 405 -14.33 -5.32 -5.39
CA ILE A 405 -14.87 -6.33 -4.46
C ILE A 405 -16.27 -5.92 -4.00
N ILE A 406 -16.45 -4.66 -3.58
CA ILE A 406 -17.75 -4.13 -3.14
C ILE A 406 -18.74 -4.04 -4.29
N SER A 407 -18.31 -3.61 -5.49
CA SER A 407 -19.19 -3.54 -6.66
C SER A 407 -19.67 -4.93 -7.08
N TYR A 408 -18.78 -5.93 -7.03
CA TYR A 408 -19.11 -7.33 -7.26
C TYR A 408 -20.10 -7.84 -6.23
N GLY A 409 -19.85 -7.66 -4.93
CA GLY A 409 -20.78 -8.06 -3.86
C GLY A 409 -22.13 -7.34 -3.88
N LYS A 410 -22.23 -6.19 -4.56
CA LYS A 410 -23.50 -5.48 -4.80
C LYS A 410 -24.21 -5.92 -6.09
N GLY A 411 -23.68 -6.91 -6.81
CA GLY A 411 -24.21 -7.35 -8.11
C GLY A 411 -24.09 -6.29 -9.21
N ARG A 412 -23.23 -5.28 -9.05
CA ARG A 412 -23.05 -4.16 -10.00
C ARG A 412 -21.88 -4.34 -10.96
N LEU A 413 -21.12 -5.42 -10.80
CA LEU A 413 -20.01 -5.78 -11.67
C LEU A 413 -20.31 -7.13 -12.34
N PRO A 414 -21.09 -7.17 -13.43
CA PRO A 414 -21.57 -8.42 -14.03
C PRO A 414 -20.52 -9.16 -14.87
N GLY A 415 -19.40 -8.50 -15.18
CA GLY A 415 -18.28 -9.04 -15.95
C GLY A 415 -17.01 -8.22 -15.72
N PHE A 416 -15.87 -8.76 -16.13
CA PHE A 416 -14.56 -8.15 -15.93
C PHE A 416 -13.63 -8.32 -17.15
N LEU A 417 -12.93 -7.25 -17.54
CA LEU A 417 -11.92 -7.31 -18.61
C LEU A 417 -10.56 -7.71 -18.02
N GLY A 418 -10.01 -8.84 -18.44
CA GLY A 418 -8.70 -9.32 -17.99
C GLY A 418 -8.47 -10.79 -18.27
N ASP A 419 -7.21 -11.23 -18.23
CA ASP A 419 -6.87 -12.65 -18.22
C ASP A 419 -7.18 -13.18 -16.81
N PRO A 420 -8.04 -14.20 -16.64
CA PRO A 420 -8.29 -14.80 -15.33
C PRO A 420 -7.02 -15.36 -14.69
N LYS A 421 -5.95 -15.60 -15.45
CA LYS A 421 -4.62 -16.03 -14.99
C LYS A 421 -3.64 -14.89 -14.74
N ALA A 422 -4.05 -13.62 -14.92
CA ALA A 422 -3.20 -12.47 -14.62
C ALA A 422 -2.89 -12.41 -13.12
N ILE A 423 -1.68 -11.95 -12.81
CA ILE A 423 -1.23 -11.81 -11.42
C ILE A 423 -1.65 -10.43 -10.89
N VAL A 424 -2.35 -10.44 -9.77
CA VAL A 424 -2.73 -9.25 -9.02
C VAL A 424 -1.79 -9.14 -7.82
N ASP A 425 -0.69 -8.38 -8.00
CA ASP A 425 0.31 -8.24 -6.95
C ASP A 425 -0.17 -7.29 -5.85
N VAL A 426 -0.62 -7.89 -4.76
CA VAL A 426 -1.07 -7.19 -3.55
C VAL A 426 -0.12 -7.44 -2.40
N VAL A 427 0.01 -6.46 -1.50
CA VAL A 427 0.80 -6.58 -0.29
C VAL A 427 0.06 -5.94 0.90
N PRO A 428 -0.04 -6.62 2.05
CA PRO A 428 -0.64 -6.03 3.24
C PRO A 428 0.11 -4.80 3.73
N LEU A 429 -0.63 -3.77 4.14
CA LEU A 429 -0.07 -2.51 4.64
C LEU A 429 0.98 -2.68 5.74
N ASP A 430 0.69 -3.53 6.73
CA ASP A 430 1.59 -3.77 7.86
C ASP A 430 2.91 -4.41 7.44
N MET A 431 2.91 -5.24 6.39
CA MET A 431 4.15 -5.76 5.80
C MET A 431 4.97 -4.66 5.11
N VAL A 432 4.31 -3.74 4.40
CA VAL A 432 5.00 -2.59 3.78
C VAL A 432 5.67 -1.70 4.84
N VAL A 433 4.95 -1.40 5.91
CA VAL A 433 5.48 -0.60 7.03
C VAL A 433 6.64 -1.33 7.72
N ASN A 434 6.49 -2.62 8.00
CA ASN A 434 7.53 -3.42 8.66
C ASN A 434 8.81 -3.51 7.81
N ALA A 435 8.69 -3.79 6.51
CA ALA A 435 9.82 -3.84 5.58
C ALA A 435 10.52 -2.47 5.48
N SER A 436 9.74 -1.39 5.42
CA SER A 436 10.26 -0.03 5.34
C SER A 436 11.00 0.39 6.61
N ILE A 437 10.44 0.09 7.80
CA ILE A 437 11.10 0.37 9.08
C ILE A 437 12.39 -0.45 9.22
N ALA A 438 12.39 -1.72 8.79
CA ALA A 438 13.59 -2.55 8.78
C ALA A 438 14.66 -1.96 7.85
N ALA A 439 14.28 -1.50 6.65
CA ALA A 439 15.17 -0.83 5.73
C ALA A 439 15.69 0.51 6.30
N ILE A 440 14.85 1.27 6.99
CA ILE A 440 15.23 2.49 7.69
C ILE A 440 16.31 2.20 8.73
N ALA A 441 16.09 1.22 9.59
CA ALA A 441 17.07 0.88 10.62
C ALA A 441 18.39 0.38 10.01
N LYS A 442 18.33 -0.57 9.07
CA LYS A 442 19.53 -1.14 8.43
C LYS A 442 20.40 -0.07 7.81
N HIS A 443 19.81 0.79 6.98
CA HIS A 443 20.56 1.78 6.21
C HIS A 443 20.85 3.06 6.99
N GLY A 444 20.00 3.38 7.96
CA GLY A 444 20.22 4.51 8.87
C GLY A 444 21.31 4.24 9.91
N ILE A 445 21.47 2.99 10.39
CA ILE A 445 22.60 2.58 11.24
C ILE A 445 23.90 2.66 10.45
N ALA A 446 23.90 2.16 9.21
CA ALA A 446 25.09 2.17 8.37
C ALA A 446 25.44 3.59 7.87
N ALA A 447 24.42 4.43 7.64
CA ALA A 447 24.51 5.79 7.13
C ALA A 447 25.46 5.95 5.93
N LYS A 448 25.54 4.91 5.08
CA LYS A 448 26.40 4.91 3.89
C LYS A 448 25.77 5.78 2.79
N PRO A 449 26.57 6.55 2.02
CA PRO A 449 26.09 7.44 0.96
C PRO A 449 25.62 6.69 -0.29
N GLU A 450 24.77 5.68 -0.10
CA GLU A 450 24.29 4.75 -1.11
C GLU A 450 22.79 4.96 -1.34
N LEU A 451 22.31 4.52 -2.51
CA LEU A 451 20.89 4.41 -2.81
C LEU A 451 20.53 2.94 -2.89
N ASN A 452 19.63 2.51 -2.01
CA ASN A 452 19.14 1.14 -1.96
C ASN A 452 17.66 1.11 -2.36
N VAL A 453 17.27 0.15 -3.19
CA VAL A 453 15.89 -0.05 -3.64
C VAL A 453 15.38 -1.35 -3.03
N TYR A 454 14.12 -1.36 -2.60
CA TYR A 454 13.43 -2.58 -2.19
C TYR A 454 12.08 -2.70 -2.89
N HIS A 455 11.82 -3.83 -3.54
CA HIS A 455 10.50 -4.21 -4.03
C HIS A 455 9.74 -4.89 -2.89
N VAL A 456 8.57 -4.35 -2.56
CA VAL A 456 7.74 -4.88 -1.48
C VAL A 456 6.44 -5.37 -2.09
N GLY A 457 6.44 -6.63 -2.48
CA GLY A 457 5.33 -7.33 -3.14
C GLY A 457 5.25 -8.78 -2.71
N SER A 458 4.21 -9.48 -3.15
CA SER A 458 4.00 -10.89 -2.82
C SER A 458 4.19 -11.83 -4.01
N SER A 459 4.09 -11.33 -5.24
CA SER A 459 3.88 -12.18 -6.42
C SER A 459 5.01 -13.16 -6.75
N THR A 460 6.26 -12.80 -6.48
CA THR A 460 7.41 -13.69 -6.77
C THR A 460 7.43 -14.94 -5.88
N ILE A 461 6.81 -14.90 -4.70
CA ILE A 461 6.79 -16.01 -3.74
C ILE A 461 5.39 -16.64 -3.63
N ASN A 462 4.35 -15.82 -3.60
CA ASN A 462 2.96 -16.22 -3.38
C ASN A 462 2.01 -15.41 -4.27
N PRO A 463 1.95 -15.71 -5.59
CA PRO A 463 1.15 -14.95 -6.53
C PRO A 463 -0.36 -15.14 -6.29
N LEU A 464 -1.07 -14.01 -6.21
CA LEU A 464 -2.53 -13.98 -6.23
C LEU A 464 -2.99 -13.81 -7.68
N VAL A 465 -3.84 -14.73 -8.14
CA VAL A 465 -4.35 -14.73 -9.51
C VAL A 465 -5.71 -14.02 -9.56
N LEU A 466 -6.00 -13.29 -10.65
CA LEU A 466 -7.22 -12.50 -10.80
C LEU A 466 -8.51 -13.32 -10.61
N ASN A 467 -8.55 -14.55 -11.12
CA ASN A 467 -9.67 -15.45 -10.89
C ASN A 467 -9.88 -15.79 -9.40
N ASP A 468 -8.79 -15.93 -8.64
CA ASP A 468 -8.87 -16.25 -7.21
C ASP A 468 -9.41 -15.06 -6.41
N VAL A 469 -9.09 -13.81 -6.80
CA VAL A 469 -9.68 -12.60 -6.19
C VAL A 469 -11.22 -12.66 -6.23
N PHE A 470 -11.78 -12.93 -7.41
CA PHE A 470 -13.24 -12.99 -7.57
C PHE A 470 -13.84 -14.27 -7.00
N LYS A 471 -13.12 -15.39 -6.99
CA LYS A 471 -13.54 -16.61 -6.31
C LYS A 471 -13.67 -16.38 -4.80
N PHE A 472 -12.65 -15.84 -4.15
CA PHE A 472 -12.70 -15.52 -2.72
C PHE A 472 -13.80 -14.50 -2.39
N SER A 473 -14.00 -13.52 -3.28
CA SER A 473 -15.11 -12.57 -3.15
C SER A 473 -16.47 -13.27 -3.27
N CYS A 474 -16.61 -14.22 -4.19
CA CYS A 474 -17.84 -15.00 -4.37
C CYS A 474 -18.13 -15.83 -3.12
N ASP A 475 -17.15 -16.60 -2.65
CA ASP A 475 -17.27 -17.44 -1.46
C ASP A 475 -17.67 -16.59 -0.23
N HIS A 476 -17.08 -15.40 -0.08
CA HIS A 476 -17.42 -14.46 0.99
C HIS A 476 -18.86 -13.96 0.91
N PHE A 477 -19.30 -13.42 -0.24
CA PHE A 477 -20.63 -12.84 -0.39
C PHE A 477 -21.74 -13.89 -0.50
N THR A 478 -21.44 -15.14 -0.86
CA THR A 478 -22.38 -16.25 -0.72
C THR A 478 -22.65 -16.58 0.75
N CYS A 479 -21.61 -16.54 1.60
CA CYS A 479 -21.76 -16.80 3.03
C CYS A 479 -22.30 -15.59 3.82
N SER A 480 -22.00 -14.38 3.36
CA SER A 480 -22.38 -13.11 3.99
C SER A 480 -22.87 -12.12 2.93
N PRO A 481 -24.08 -12.32 2.38
CA PRO A 481 -24.60 -11.50 1.30
C PRO A 481 -24.77 -10.04 1.73
N LEU A 482 -24.49 -9.12 0.80
CA LEU A 482 -24.91 -7.74 0.95
C LEU A 482 -26.41 -7.64 0.68
N MET A 483 -27.05 -6.66 1.32
CA MET A 483 -28.47 -6.39 1.09
C MET A 483 -28.65 -5.25 0.09
N ASP A 484 -29.72 -5.35 -0.69
CA ASP A 484 -30.15 -4.29 -1.58
C ASP A 484 -30.90 -3.17 -0.82
N SER A 485 -31.46 -2.20 -1.54
CA SER A 485 -32.22 -1.10 -0.92
C SER A 485 -33.54 -1.53 -0.29
N LYS A 486 -34.03 -2.74 -0.59
CA LYS A 486 -35.26 -3.33 -0.03
C LYS A 486 -34.96 -4.23 1.17
N GLY A 487 -33.69 -4.46 1.49
CA GLY A 487 -33.26 -5.38 2.55
C GLY A 487 -33.20 -6.84 2.10
N GLU A 488 -33.28 -7.11 0.79
CA GLU A 488 -33.18 -8.45 0.22
C GLU A 488 -31.71 -8.80 -0.02
N ASN A 489 -31.34 -10.05 0.23
CA ASN A 489 -29.98 -10.54 -0.03
C ASN A 489 -29.69 -10.49 -1.53
N ILE A 490 -28.52 -9.98 -1.89
CA ILE A 490 -28.03 -9.94 -3.27
C ILE A 490 -27.32 -11.26 -3.56
N ASP A 491 -27.87 -12.02 -4.50
CA ASP A 491 -27.25 -13.25 -4.99
C ASP A 491 -26.15 -12.94 -6.00
N ILE A 492 -24.95 -13.45 -5.72
CA ILE A 492 -23.77 -13.24 -6.56
C ILE A 492 -23.44 -14.55 -7.29
N THR A 493 -23.04 -14.43 -8.55
CA THR A 493 -22.59 -15.56 -9.39
C THR A 493 -21.13 -15.37 -9.78
N GLY A 494 -20.46 -16.46 -10.15
CA GLY A 494 -19.05 -16.43 -10.53
C GLY A 494 -18.74 -15.42 -11.64
N MET A 495 -17.60 -14.75 -11.52
CA MET A 495 -17.20 -13.68 -12.43
C MET A 495 -16.96 -14.19 -13.86
N LYS A 496 -17.53 -13.48 -14.85
CA LYS A 496 -17.22 -13.69 -16.27
C LYS A 496 -16.06 -12.80 -16.70
N PHE A 497 -15.04 -13.41 -17.30
CA PHE A 497 -13.86 -12.71 -17.80
C PHE A 497 -13.91 -12.54 -19.32
N PHE A 498 -13.40 -11.40 -19.79
CA PHE A 498 -13.33 -11.05 -21.20
C PHE A 498 -11.90 -10.67 -21.57
N SER A 499 -11.43 -11.14 -22.72
CA SER A 499 -10.11 -10.81 -23.26
C SER A 499 -10.14 -9.66 -24.29
N SER A 500 -11.33 -9.14 -24.60
CA SER A 500 -11.54 -8.08 -25.59
C SER A 500 -12.47 -7.01 -25.02
N MET A 501 -12.09 -5.74 -25.23
CA MET A 501 -12.89 -4.58 -24.84
C MET A 501 -14.26 -4.57 -25.52
N ASP A 502 -14.35 -5.00 -26.78
CA ASP A 502 -15.60 -4.98 -27.54
C ASP A 502 -16.59 -6.00 -26.97
N ASN A 503 -16.12 -7.23 -26.71
CA ASN A 503 -16.94 -8.28 -26.10
C ASN A 503 -17.37 -7.90 -24.68
N PHE A 504 -16.45 -7.34 -23.89
CA PHE A 504 -16.76 -6.82 -22.56
C PHE A 504 -17.81 -5.71 -22.63
N SER A 505 -17.62 -4.70 -23.48
CA SER A 505 -18.52 -3.55 -23.59
C SER A 505 -19.92 -3.95 -24.06
N SER A 506 -20.01 -4.89 -25.02
CA SER A 506 -21.30 -5.42 -25.48
C SER A 506 -22.03 -6.13 -24.34
N TYR A 507 -21.36 -7.06 -23.67
CA TYR A 507 -21.94 -7.83 -22.57
C TYR A 507 -22.39 -6.95 -21.40
N ILE A 508 -21.56 -5.99 -20.98
CA ILE A 508 -21.92 -5.05 -19.89
C ILE A 508 -23.14 -4.21 -20.28
N SER A 509 -23.24 -3.77 -21.53
CA SER A 509 -24.38 -2.99 -22.02
C SER A 509 -25.67 -3.79 -21.96
N ASP A 510 -25.64 -5.05 -22.39
CA ASP A 510 -26.79 -5.95 -22.38
C ASP A 510 -27.26 -6.24 -20.95
N GLU A 511 -26.33 -6.63 -20.06
CA GLU A 511 -26.62 -6.95 -18.66
C GLU A 511 -27.19 -5.76 -17.88
N ILE A 512 -26.59 -4.57 -18.02
CA ILE A 512 -27.10 -3.38 -17.33
C ILE A 512 -28.49 -3.02 -17.84
N THR A 513 -28.71 -3.09 -19.16
CA THR A 513 -30.02 -2.80 -19.75
C THR A 513 -31.08 -3.76 -19.24
N GLN A 514 -30.78 -5.06 -19.15
CA GLN A 514 -31.70 -6.07 -18.60
C GLN A 514 -32.03 -5.82 -17.12
N ARG A 515 -31.03 -5.49 -16.29
CA ARG A 515 -31.21 -5.27 -14.84
C ARG A 515 -31.90 -3.96 -14.48
N SER A 516 -31.87 -2.98 -15.39
CA SER A 516 -32.37 -1.63 -15.13
C SER A 516 -33.90 -1.49 -15.10
N GLY A 517 -34.63 -2.53 -15.51
CA GLY A 517 -36.08 -2.48 -15.68
C GLY A 517 -36.52 -1.58 -16.86
N VAL A 518 -35.61 -1.13 -17.73
CA VAL A 518 -35.95 -0.37 -18.96
C VAL A 518 -36.90 -1.16 -19.85
N MET A 519 -36.74 -2.47 -19.92
CA MET A 519 -37.62 -3.36 -20.69
C MET A 519 -38.98 -3.59 -20.03
N ASP A 520 -39.07 -3.45 -18.71
CA ASP A 520 -40.30 -3.62 -17.92
C ASP A 520 -41.10 -2.31 -17.78
N ALA A 521 -40.48 -1.17 -18.08
CA ALA A 521 -41.14 0.13 -18.03
C ALA A 521 -42.23 0.24 -19.12
N PRO A 522 -43.46 0.67 -18.79
CA PRO A 522 -44.52 0.83 -19.78
C PRO A 522 -44.08 1.74 -20.94
N ILE A 523 -44.34 1.31 -22.17
CA ILE A 523 -44.01 2.08 -23.39
C ILE A 523 -44.60 3.50 -23.35
N SER A 524 -45.70 3.69 -22.60
CA SER A 524 -46.38 4.96 -22.40
C SER A 524 -45.65 5.96 -21.48
N ASP A 525 -44.73 5.54 -20.62
CA ASP A 525 -43.95 6.44 -19.75
C ASP A 525 -42.56 6.72 -20.33
N SER A 526 -42.54 7.50 -21.42
CA SER A 526 -41.33 7.90 -22.14
C SER A 526 -40.32 8.66 -21.27
N LYS A 527 -40.80 9.35 -20.22
CA LYS A 527 -39.95 10.13 -19.31
C LYS A 527 -39.21 9.23 -18.32
N LEU A 528 -39.88 8.24 -17.75
CA LEU A 528 -39.24 7.25 -16.89
C LEU A 528 -38.23 6.41 -17.69
N ARG A 529 -38.64 5.93 -18.87
CA ARG A 529 -37.79 5.12 -19.75
C ARG A 529 -36.52 5.89 -20.18
N GLY A 530 -36.65 7.13 -20.63
CA GLY A 530 -35.49 7.96 -20.98
C GLY A 530 -34.55 8.26 -19.81
N LYS A 531 -35.07 8.38 -18.58
CA LYS A 531 -34.23 8.51 -17.38
C LYS A 531 -33.45 7.23 -17.08
N LEU A 532 -34.09 6.07 -17.19
CA LEU A 532 -33.46 4.78 -16.96
C LEU A 532 -32.40 4.48 -18.03
N GLU A 533 -32.68 4.76 -19.30
CA GLU A 533 -31.71 4.63 -20.40
C GLU A 533 -30.48 5.51 -20.20
N MET A 534 -30.66 6.79 -19.83
CA MET A 534 -29.53 7.66 -19.50
C MET A 534 -28.71 7.14 -18.31
N LYS A 535 -29.36 6.55 -17.30
CA LYS A 535 -28.67 5.96 -16.15
C LYS A 535 -27.83 4.75 -16.58
N CYS A 536 -28.40 3.85 -17.37
CA CYS A 536 -27.70 2.68 -17.92
C CYS A 536 -26.48 3.10 -18.74
N LYS A 537 -26.67 4.06 -19.65
CA LYS A 537 -25.59 4.57 -20.50
C LYS A 537 -24.43 5.11 -19.67
N LYS A 538 -24.71 5.91 -18.65
CA LYS A 538 -23.67 6.44 -17.75
C LYS A 538 -22.93 5.35 -16.98
N GLU A 539 -23.65 4.31 -16.55
CA GLU A 539 -23.06 3.19 -15.82
C GLU A 539 -22.16 2.34 -16.72
N VAL A 540 -22.60 2.04 -17.94
CA VAL A 540 -21.78 1.38 -18.97
C VAL A 540 -20.54 2.20 -19.30
N GLU A 541 -20.69 3.49 -19.58
CA GLU A 541 -19.58 4.40 -19.88
C GLU A 541 -18.55 4.42 -18.75
N LEU A 542 -19.00 4.43 -17.49
CA LEU A 542 -18.12 4.35 -16.33
C LEU A 542 -17.35 3.02 -16.28
N LEU A 543 -18.03 1.87 -16.39
CA LEU A 543 -17.37 0.57 -16.32
C LEU A 543 -16.37 0.35 -17.47
N VAL A 544 -16.73 0.77 -18.69
CA VAL A 544 -15.85 0.70 -19.86
C VAL A 544 -14.65 1.63 -19.71
N HIS A 545 -14.86 2.85 -19.19
CA HIS A 545 -13.76 3.75 -18.89
C HIS A 545 -12.80 3.15 -17.85
N MET A 546 -13.34 2.53 -16.80
CA MET A 546 -12.50 1.88 -15.78
C MET A 546 -11.73 0.69 -16.35
N ALA A 547 -12.36 -0.13 -17.18
CA ALA A 547 -11.71 -1.26 -17.84
C ALA A 547 -10.53 -0.77 -18.69
N LYS A 548 -10.70 0.31 -19.47
CA LYS A 548 -9.61 0.93 -20.27
C LYS A 548 -8.45 1.44 -19.40
N LEU A 549 -8.76 2.04 -18.26
CA LEU A 549 -7.74 2.62 -17.37
C LEU A 549 -6.85 1.53 -16.75
N TYR A 550 -7.43 0.37 -16.40
CA TYR A 550 -6.73 -0.72 -15.73
C TYR A 550 -6.26 -1.85 -16.65
N GLU A 551 -6.72 -1.87 -17.90
CA GLU A 551 -6.36 -2.88 -18.92
C GLU A 551 -4.87 -3.27 -18.92
N PRO A 552 -3.89 -2.33 -18.87
CA PRO A 552 -2.48 -2.69 -18.88
C PRO A 552 -2.04 -3.58 -17.71
N TYR A 553 -2.75 -3.53 -16.58
CA TYR A 553 -2.48 -4.34 -15.39
C TYR A 553 -3.23 -5.68 -15.41
N MET A 554 -4.36 -5.76 -16.11
CA MET A 554 -5.26 -6.93 -16.09
C MET A 554 -4.81 -8.08 -17.00
N PHE A 555 -3.76 -7.85 -17.79
CA PHE A 555 -3.09 -8.87 -18.60
C PHE A 555 -1.64 -9.10 -18.16
N TYR A 556 -1.25 -8.52 -17.02
CA TYR A 556 0.09 -8.63 -16.47
C TYR A 556 0.38 -10.06 -16.00
N ARG A 557 1.51 -10.61 -16.46
CA ARG A 557 1.96 -11.98 -16.15
C ARG A 557 2.85 -12.07 -14.90
N GLY A 558 3.05 -10.96 -14.19
CA GLY A 558 3.92 -10.91 -13.01
C GLY A 558 5.39 -10.63 -13.34
N TRP A 559 6.13 -10.46 -12.24
CA TRP A 559 7.58 -10.32 -12.17
C TRP A 559 8.20 -11.37 -11.23
#